data_AF-D7U9B3-F1
#
_entry.id   AF-D7U9B3-F1
#
_cell.length_a   1.000
_cell.length_b   1.000
_cell.length_c   1.000
_cell.angle_alpha   90.00
_cell.angle_beta   90.00
_cell.angle_gamma   90.00
#
_symmetry.space_group_name_H-M   'P 1'
#
loop_
_entity.id
_entity.type
_entity.pdbx_description
1 polymer ?
#
loop_
_entity_poly.entity_id
_entity_poly.type
_entity_poly.pdbx_seq_one_letter_code
_entity_poly.pdbx_strand_id
1 'polypeptide(L)'
;MATANVNTWGGTTTLLPLLGASVADSYLGQYRTIVLAFLLYILGLSLLTLSAMLPSLIAYQSQNVDYFTSYSPPQLQIILFFFSLYLVAVGQGGHKPCTQAFGANQFDGQNLEECKSKRSFFNWWLFGVSTGTSVTYLIVSYIEDNFNWGLGFGIPYIVMVAALLVFLLGTRTYWFTIKGNGESPFVRIGKVFVEARP
;
A
#
# COMPACT_ATOMS: atom_id res chain seq x y z
N MET A 1 -22.31 -3.25 13.57
CA MET A 1 -21.16 -4.08 13.10
C MET A 1 -20.29 -3.36 12.09
N ALA A 2 -20.83 -2.74 11.03
CA ALA A 2 -20.04 -2.03 10.02
C ALA A 2 -19.12 -0.92 10.60
N THR A 3 -19.64 -0.10 11.53
CA THR A 3 -18.89 0.95 12.23
C THR A 3 -17.73 0.42 13.09
N ALA A 4 -17.86 -0.77 13.67
CA ALA A 4 -16.78 -1.40 14.41
C ALA A 4 -15.68 -1.89 13.47
N ASN A 5 -16.04 -2.46 12.32
CA ASN A 5 -15.08 -2.89 11.31
C ASN A 5 -14.31 -1.71 10.70
N VAL A 6 -14.94 -0.57 10.40
CA VAL A 6 -14.20 0.60 9.88
C VAL A 6 -13.27 1.23 10.91
N ASN A 7 -13.64 1.26 12.19
CA ASN A 7 -12.73 1.73 13.24
C ASN A 7 -11.57 0.76 13.48
N THR A 8 -11.82 -0.54 13.43
CA THR A 8 -10.79 -1.58 13.60
C THR A 8 -9.83 -1.59 12.40
N TRP A 9 -10.37 -1.36 11.20
CA TRP A 9 -9.62 -1.12 9.97
C TRP A 9 -8.75 0.14 10.07
N GLY A 10 -9.34 1.26 10.50
CA GLY A 10 -8.62 2.51 10.76
C GLY A 10 -7.46 2.30 11.71
N GLY A 11 -7.67 1.62 12.85
CA GLY A 11 -6.62 1.31 13.83
C GLY A 11 -5.52 0.39 13.30
N THR A 12 -5.87 -0.60 12.48
CA THR A 12 -4.89 -1.53 11.91
C THR A 12 -4.03 -0.82 10.85
N THR A 13 -4.63 0.02 10.02
CA THR A 13 -3.91 0.81 9.00
C THR A 13 -2.99 1.89 9.59
N THR A 14 -3.19 2.31 10.84
CA THR A 14 -2.30 3.27 11.53
C THR A 14 -1.16 2.59 12.27
N LEU A 15 -1.35 1.36 12.77
CA LEU A 15 -0.31 0.58 13.48
C LEU A 15 0.64 -0.18 12.53
N LEU A 16 0.14 -0.70 11.41
CA LEU A 16 0.96 -1.39 10.41
C LEU A 16 2.13 -0.56 9.86
N PRO A 17 1.99 0.75 9.60
CA PRO A 17 3.10 1.61 9.23
C PRO A 17 4.26 1.60 10.23
N LEU A 18 3.98 1.49 11.54
CA LEU A 18 5.00 1.43 12.58
C LEU A 18 5.79 0.11 12.54
N LEU A 19 5.10 -1.01 12.29
CA LEU A 19 5.73 -2.31 12.12
C LEU A 19 6.49 -2.42 10.78
N GLY A 20 5.93 -1.87 9.70
CA GLY A 20 6.60 -1.80 8.40
C GLY A 20 7.87 -0.95 8.45
N ALA A 21 7.81 0.19 9.14
CA ALA A 21 8.97 1.07 9.35
C ALA A 21 10.05 0.41 10.23
N SER A 22 9.67 -0.30 11.30
CA SER A 22 10.67 -0.98 12.16
C SER A 22 11.40 -2.11 11.44
N VAL A 23 10.70 -2.86 10.57
CA VAL A 23 11.32 -3.87 9.69
C VAL A 23 12.20 -3.21 8.62
N ALA A 24 11.77 -2.08 8.05
CA ALA A 24 12.56 -1.33 7.07
C ALA A 24 13.88 -0.80 7.61
N ASP A 25 13.84 -0.27 8.84
CA ASP A 25 14.98 0.36 9.49
C ASP A 25 15.95 -0.65 10.14
N SER A 26 15.51 -1.89 10.41
CA SER A 26 16.32 -2.87 11.16
C SER A 26 17.06 -3.89 10.30
N TYR A 27 16.54 -4.30 9.13
CA TYR A 27 17.12 -5.47 8.42
C TYR A 27 17.23 -5.39 6.88
N LEU A 28 16.37 -4.64 6.19
CA LEU A 28 16.25 -4.74 4.72
C LEU A 28 16.74 -3.50 3.94
N GLY A 29 16.76 -2.32 4.57
CA GLY A 29 17.01 -1.05 3.89
C GLY A 29 15.76 -0.53 3.14
N GLN A 30 15.60 0.79 3.10
CA GLN A 30 14.38 1.46 2.63
C GLN A 30 13.93 1.03 1.22
N TYR A 31 14.88 0.90 0.28
CA TYR A 31 14.58 0.47 -1.09
C TYR A 31 13.98 -0.94 -1.15
N ARG A 32 14.56 -1.92 -0.44
CA ARG A 32 14.06 -3.31 -0.48
C ARG A 32 12.69 -3.41 0.18
N THR A 33 12.44 -2.65 1.25
CA THR A 33 11.13 -2.63 1.89
C THR A 33 10.07 -2.00 1.00
N ILE A 34 10.39 -0.95 0.25
CA ILE A 34 9.46 -0.36 -0.73
C ILE A 34 9.09 -1.40 -1.79
N VAL A 35 10.06 -2.10 -2.36
CA VAL A 35 9.80 -3.16 -3.36
C VAL A 35 8.94 -4.28 -2.78
N LEU A 36 9.27 -4.75 -1.57
CA LEU A 36 8.46 -5.79 -0.91
C LEU A 36 7.04 -5.31 -0.59
N ALA A 37 6.88 -4.06 -0.16
CA ALA A 37 5.58 -3.46 0.09
C ALA A 37 4.75 -3.31 -1.20
N PHE A 38 5.37 -2.90 -2.32
CA PHE A 38 4.74 -2.91 -3.64
C PHE A 38 4.25 -4.31 -4.03
N LEU A 39 5.09 -5.34 -3.87
CA LEU A 39 4.73 -6.72 -4.21
C LEU A 39 3.55 -7.22 -3.36
N LEU A 40 3.57 -6.96 -2.04
CA LEU A 40 2.46 -7.31 -1.14
C LEU A 40 1.18 -6.56 -1.51
N TYR A 41 1.28 -5.28 -1.88
CA TYR A 41 0.13 -4.48 -2.29
C TYR A 41 -0.46 -5.00 -3.60
N ILE A 42 0.38 -5.27 -4.62
CA ILE A 42 -0.05 -5.85 -5.90
C ILE A 42 -0.71 -7.21 -5.68
N LEU A 43 -0.13 -8.07 -4.83
CA LEU A 43 -0.73 -9.36 -4.47
C LEU A 43 -2.09 -9.18 -3.81
N GLY A 44 -2.21 -8.28 -2.84
CA GLY A 44 -3.47 -7.94 -2.18
C GLY A 44 -4.53 -7.46 -3.17
N LEU A 45 -4.20 -6.52 -4.06
CA LEU A 45 -5.12 -6.00 -5.06
C LEU A 45 -5.51 -7.06 -6.10
N SER A 46 -4.59 -7.96 -6.48
CA SER A 46 -4.88 -9.06 -7.40
C SER A 46 -5.89 -10.05 -6.82
N LEU A 47 -5.72 -10.43 -5.55
CA LEU A 47 -6.64 -11.30 -4.83
C LEU A 47 -8.00 -10.60 -4.60
N LEU A 48 -7.98 -9.30 -4.26
CA LEU A 48 -9.19 -8.52 -4.07
C LEU A 48 -10.01 -8.44 -5.36
N THR A 49 -9.35 -8.17 -6.49
CA THR A 49 -9.97 -8.15 -7.82
C THR A 49 -10.55 -9.53 -8.17
N LEU A 50 -9.79 -10.61 -7.91
CA LEU A 50 -10.27 -11.98 -8.14
C LEU A 50 -11.50 -12.31 -7.29
N SER A 51 -11.53 -11.89 -6.02
CA SER A 51 -12.68 -12.10 -5.13
C SER A 51 -13.95 -11.40 -5.64
N ALA A 52 -13.81 -10.25 -6.27
CA ALA A 52 -14.92 -9.48 -6.83
C ALA A 52 -15.43 -10.06 -8.16
N MET A 53 -14.57 -10.76 -8.92
CA MET A 53 -14.93 -11.43 -10.18
C MET A 53 -15.45 -12.86 -9.97
N LEU A 54 -15.28 -13.45 -8.80
CA LEU A 54 -15.68 -14.83 -8.54
C LEU A 54 -17.20 -15.08 -8.73
N PRO A 55 -18.12 -14.20 -8.27
CA PRO A 55 -19.55 -14.38 -8.51
C PRO A 55 -19.94 -14.36 -10.00
N SER A 56 -19.33 -13.47 -10.80
CA SER A 56 -19.62 -13.38 -12.23
C SER A 56 -19.08 -14.59 -13.00
N LEU A 57 -17.93 -15.13 -12.59
CA LEU A 57 -17.38 -16.37 -13.16
C LEU A 57 -18.28 -17.59 -12.84
N ILE A 58 -18.76 -17.69 -11.61
CA ILE A 58 -19.68 -18.78 -11.19
C ILE A 58 -21.01 -18.68 -11.94
N ALA A 59 -21.58 -17.46 -12.06
CA ALA A 59 -22.83 -17.23 -12.80
C ALA A 59 -22.70 -17.51 -14.30
N TYR A 60 -21.55 -17.17 -14.92
CA TYR A 60 -21.26 -17.52 -16.31
C TYR A 60 -21.21 -19.05 -16.51
N GLN A 61 -20.62 -19.78 -15.55
CA GLN A 61 -20.54 -21.24 -15.61
C GLN A 61 -21.90 -21.92 -15.39
N SER A 62 -22.83 -21.28 -14.65
CA SER A 62 -24.17 -21.80 -14.39
C SER A 62 -25.20 -21.52 -15.50
N GLN A 63 -24.90 -20.69 -16.51
CA GLN A 63 -25.76 -20.53 -17.68
C GLN A 63 -25.93 -21.82 -18.51
N ASN A 64 -25.19 -22.89 -18.19
CA ASN A 64 -25.39 -24.23 -18.77
C ASN A 64 -26.27 -25.17 -17.92
N VAL A 65 -26.73 -24.77 -16.72
CA VAL A 65 -27.59 -25.61 -15.89
C VAL A 65 -28.59 -24.74 -15.10
N ASP A 66 -29.87 -24.81 -15.49
CA ASP A 66 -31.01 -24.20 -14.80
C ASP A 66 -31.15 -24.72 -13.36
N TYR A 67 -30.51 -24.07 -12.39
CA TYR A 67 -30.90 -24.19 -10.98
C TYR A 67 -30.76 -22.84 -10.27
N PHE A 68 -31.91 -22.23 -9.99
CA PHE A 68 -32.08 -21.23 -8.95
C PHE A 68 -31.57 -21.83 -7.62
N THR A 69 -30.39 -21.44 -7.18
CA THR A 69 -29.93 -21.69 -5.81
C THR A 69 -29.67 -20.36 -5.11
N SER A 70 -30.22 -20.27 -3.90
CA SER A 70 -30.18 -19.13 -3.00
C SER A 70 -28.75 -18.62 -2.82
N TYR A 71 -28.50 -17.37 -3.26
CA TYR A 71 -27.20 -16.70 -3.30
C TYR A 71 -26.67 -16.36 -1.90
N SER A 72 -26.11 -17.35 -1.19
CA SER A 72 -25.09 -17.07 -0.18
C SER A 72 -23.73 -16.98 -0.89
N PRO A 73 -22.92 -15.93 -0.67
CA PRO A 73 -21.58 -15.88 -1.24
C PRO A 73 -20.81 -17.12 -0.76
N PRO A 74 -20.10 -17.84 -1.66
CA PRO A 74 -19.34 -19.00 -1.26
C PRO A 74 -18.34 -18.58 -0.18
N GLN A 75 -18.23 -19.38 0.89
CA GLN A 75 -17.39 -19.07 2.06
C GLN A 75 -15.95 -18.69 1.65
N LEU A 76 -15.45 -19.29 0.58
CA LEU A 76 -14.15 -18.99 -0.03
C LEU A 76 -14.04 -17.54 -0.53
N GLN A 77 -15.09 -16.97 -1.13
CA GLN A 77 -15.10 -15.57 -1.59
C GLN A 77 -14.93 -14.60 -0.42
N ILE A 78 -15.66 -14.83 0.67
CA ILE A 78 -15.61 -13.98 1.87
C ILE A 78 -14.22 -14.03 2.49
N ILE A 79 -13.67 -15.25 2.66
CA ILE A 79 -12.31 -15.42 3.21
C ILE A 79 -11.27 -14.73 2.32
N LEU A 80 -11.35 -14.91 1.01
CA LEU A 80 -10.40 -14.33 0.06
C LEU A 80 -10.51 -12.79 0.01
N PHE A 81 -11.73 -12.25 0.11
CA PHE A 81 -11.97 -10.81 0.21
C PHE A 81 -11.35 -10.21 1.48
N PHE A 82 -11.63 -10.75 2.66
CA PHE A 82 -11.04 -10.20 3.90
C PHE A 82 -9.54 -10.40 3.97
N PHE A 83 -9.04 -11.57 3.56
CA PHE A 83 -7.61 -11.83 3.51
C PHE A 83 -6.87 -10.84 2.60
N SER A 84 -7.41 -10.59 1.40
CA SER A 84 -6.84 -9.62 0.46
C SER A 84 -6.88 -8.20 0.99
N LEU A 85 -7.95 -7.79 1.67
CA LEU A 85 -8.04 -6.49 2.34
C LEU A 85 -6.94 -6.32 3.41
N TYR A 86 -6.72 -7.32 4.28
CA TYR A 86 -5.62 -7.25 5.25
C TYR A 86 -4.25 -7.17 4.56
N LEU A 87 -4.06 -7.89 3.46
CA LEU A 87 -2.81 -7.86 2.70
C LEU A 87 -2.57 -6.49 2.05
N VAL A 88 -3.61 -5.87 1.49
CA VAL A 88 -3.58 -4.48 0.99
C VAL A 88 -3.23 -3.51 2.12
N ALA A 89 -3.84 -3.66 3.29
CA ALA A 89 -3.54 -2.82 4.45
C ALA A 89 -2.06 -2.91 4.84
N VAL A 90 -1.49 -4.14 4.90
CA VAL A 90 -0.07 -4.38 5.18
C VAL A 90 0.83 -3.71 4.13
N GLY A 91 0.55 -3.94 2.85
CA GLY A 91 1.31 -3.33 1.75
C GLY A 91 1.27 -1.81 1.80
N GLN A 92 0.09 -1.22 1.98
CA GLN A 92 -0.07 0.23 2.08
C GLN A 92 0.66 0.82 3.30
N GLY A 93 0.60 0.11 4.44
CA GLY A 93 1.23 0.52 5.68
C GLY A 93 2.75 0.64 5.56
N GLY A 94 3.40 -0.33 4.89
CA GLY A 94 4.84 -0.27 4.62
C GLY A 94 5.21 0.71 3.51
N HIS A 95 4.42 0.78 2.44
CA HIS A 95 4.76 1.52 1.23
C HIS A 95 4.83 3.04 1.46
N LYS A 96 3.80 3.64 2.07
CA LYS A 96 3.70 5.11 2.22
C LYS A 96 4.86 5.73 3.02
N PRO A 97 5.13 5.34 4.28
CA PRO A 97 6.20 5.96 5.07
C PRO A 97 7.58 5.69 4.48
N CYS A 98 7.83 4.48 3.94
CA CYS A 98 9.13 4.15 3.37
C CYS A 98 9.40 4.95 2.09
N THR A 99 8.40 5.11 1.21
CA THR A 99 8.56 5.88 -0.03
C THR A 99 8.81 7.37 0.24
N GLN A 100 8.10 7.96 1.21
CA GLN A 100 8.33 9.34 1.62
C GLN A 100 9.73 9.53 2.22
N ALA A 101 10.15 8.62 3.10
CA ALA A 101 11.49 8.66 3.69
C ALA A 101 12.59 8.49 2.63
N PHE A 102 12.41 7.54 1.70
CA PHE A 102 13.35 7.28 0.62
C PHE A 102 13.47 8.49 -0.33
N GLY A 103 12.34 9.07 -0.75
CA GLY A 103 12.32 10.28 -1.58
C GLY A 103 12.97 11.47 -0.89
N ALA A 104 12.72 11.66 0.41
CA ALA A 104 13.36 12.71 1.20
C ALA A 104 14.88 12.57 1.31
N ASN A 105 15.39 11.33 1.24
CA ASN A 105 16.80 10.98 1.30
C ASN A 105 17.52 11.14 -0.05
N GLN A 106 16.81 11.46 -1.13
CA GLN A 106 17.41 11.74 -2.44
C GLN A 106 17.98 13.15 -2.56
N PHE A 107 17.72 14.02 -1.57
CA PHE A 107 18.17 15.41 -1.55
C PHE A 107 19.13 15.63 -0.38
N ASP A 108 20.26 16.28 -0.63
CA ASP A 108 21.19 16.72 0.40
C ASP A 108 20.58 17.88 1.20
N GLY A 109 20.61 17.74 2.52
CA GLY A 109 20.13 18.77 3.45
C GLY A 109 21.11 19.93 3.64
N GLN A 110 22.37 19.78 3.25
CA GLN A 110 23.40 20.81 3.38
C GLN A 110 23.43 21.76 2.18
N ASN A 111 22.89 21.35 1.04
CA ASN A 111 22.77 22.16 -0.16
C ASN A 111 21.44 22.95 -0.16
N LEU A 112 21.54 24.29 -0.22
CA LEU A 112 20.39 25.20 -0.24
C LEU A 112 19.47 25.00 -1.45
N GLU A 113 20.01 24.66 -2.63
CA GLU A 113 19.22 24.43 -3.84
C GLU A 113 18.46 23.10 -3.78
N GLU A 114 19.10 22.05 -3.27
CA GLU A 114 18.46 20.74 -3.08
C GLU A 114 17.40 20.79 -1.98
N CYS A 115 17.59 21.59 -0.93
CA CYS A 115 16.57 21.83 0.09
C CYS A 115 15.31 22.48 -0.50
N LYS A 116 15.45 23.46 -1.42
CA LYS A 116 14.31 24.03 -2.17
C LYS A 116 13.64 22.97 -3.05
N SER A 117 14.43 22.17 -3.76
CA SER A 117 13.93 21.09 -4.61
C SER A 117 13.16 20.02 -3.83
N LYS A 118 13.64 19.65 -2.64
CA LYS A 118 12.96 18.74 -1.70
C LYS A 118 11.59 19.27 -1.28
N ARG A 119 11.48 20.57 -0.97
CA ARG A 119 10.19 21.19 -0.65
C ARG A 119 9.23 21.15 -1.84
N SER A 120 9.74 21.45 -3.04
CA SER A 120 8.96 21.35 -4.28
C SER A 120 8.47 19.91 -4.52
N PHE A 121 9.34 18.91 -4.32
CA PHE A 121 8.97 17.49 -4.38
C PHE A 121 7.80 17.15 -3.47
N PHE A 122 7.84 17.58 -2.19
CA PHE A 122 6.74 17.34 -1.26
C PHE A 122 5.46 18.11 -1.61
N ASN A 123 5.58 19.32 -2.17
CA ASN A 123 4.41 20.06 -2.67
C ASN A 123 3.74 19.32 -3.83
N TRP A 124 4.52 18.85 -4.81
CA TRP A 124 4.02 18.04 -5.92
C TRP A 124 3.44 16.70 -5.47
N TRP A 125 4.07 16.07 -4.47
CA TRP A 125 3.54 14.86 -3.84
C TRP A 125 2.15 15.12 -3.25
N LEU A 126 2.00 16.19 -2.47
CA LEU A 126 0.73 16.54 -1.84
C LEU A 126 -0.35 16.86 -2.88
N PHE A 127 0.00 17.65 -3.89
CA PHE A 127 -0.88 17.94 -5.02
C PHE A 127 -1.33 16.67 -5.75
N GLY A 128 -0.40 15.75 -6.01
CA GLY A 128 -0.69 14.47 -6.65
C GLY A 128 -1.61 13.59 -5.81
N VAL A 129 -1.39 13.50 -4.49
CA VAL A 129 -2.26 12.77 -3.57
C VAL A 129 -3.66 13.37 -3.55
N SER A 130 -3.79 14.69 -3.39
CA SER A 130 -5.09 15.37 -3.37
C SER A 130 -5.86 15.15 -4.68
N THR A 131 -5.20 15.36 -5.82
CA THR A 131 -5.81 15.16 -7.14
C THR A 131 -6.20 13.70 -7.35
N GLY A 132 -5.32 12.76 -7.00
CA GLY A 132 -5.60 11.32 -7.10
C GLY A 132 -6.80 10.91 -6.24
N THR A 133 -6.88 11.39 -5.01
CA THR A 133 -8.04 11.14 -4.14
C THR A 133 -9.34 11.70 -4.73
N SER A 134 -9.33 12.91 -5.27
CA SER A 134 -10.49 13.49 -5.97
C SER A 134 -10.92 12.64 -7.17
N VAL A 135 -9.96 12.20 -8.00
CA VAL A 135 -10.24 11.33 -9.15
C VAL A 135 -10.82 9.98 -8.72
N THR A 136 -10.29 9.36 -7.66
CA THR A 136 -10.82 8.10 -7.13
C THR A 136 -12.27 8.25 -6.70
N TYR A 137 -12.62 9.30 -5.95
CA TYR A 137 -14.00 9.53 -5.51
C TYR A 137 -14.97 9.79 -6.66
N LEU A 138 -14.52 10.41 -7.75
CA LEU A 138 -15.39 10.75 -8.89
C LEU A 138 -15.52 9.59 -9.88
N ILE A 139 -14.40 8.97 -10.25
CA ILE A 139 -14.34 8.01 -11.36
C ILE A 139 -14.44 6.58 -10.82
N VAL A 140 -13.61 6.20 -9.85
CA VAL A 140 -13.55 4.81 -9.37
C VAL A 140 -14.84 4.46 -8.65
N SER A 141 -15.34 5.33 -7.76
CA SER A 141 -16.62 5.10 -7.09
C SER A 141 -17.79 5.02 -8.08
N TYR A 142 -17.79 5.83 -9.15
CA TYR A 142 -18.80 5.72 -10.20
C TYR A 142 -18.73 4.35 -10.93
N ILE A 143 -17.53 3.86 -11.21
CA ILE A 143 -17.32 2.54 -11.84
C ILE A 143 -17.78 1.41 -10.93
N GLU A 144 -17.46 1.48 -9.63
CA GLU A 144 -17.87 0.50 -8.63
C GLU A 144 -19.40 0.43 -8.49
N ASP A 145 -20.06 1.59 -8.49
CA ASP A 145 -21.52 1.67 -8.32
C ASP A 145 -22.31 1.31 -9.60
N ASN A 146 -21.78 1.61 -10.79
CA ASN A 146 -22.54 1.49 -12.05
C ASN A 146 -22.12 0.33 -12.96
N PHE A 147 -20.90 -0.16 -12.85
CA PHE A 147 -20.37 -1.22 -13.74
C PHE A 147 -20.12 -2.51 -12.98
N ASN A 148 -18.96 -2.63 -12.34
CA ASN A 148 -18.68 -3.74 -11.43
C ASN A 148 -17.50 -3.41 -10.51
N TRP A 149 -17.45 -4.13 -9.40
CA TRP A 149 -16.40 -4.01 -8.38
C TRP A 149 -15.02 -4.53 -8.84
N GLY A 150 -14.96 -5.48 -9.78
CA GLY A 150 -13.67 -5.98 -10.27
C GLY A 150 -12.90 -4.98 -11.14
N LEU A 151 -13.59 -4.13 -11.89
CA LEU A 151 -13.00 -3.00 -12.61
C LEU A 151 -12.57 -1.93 -11.60
N GLY A 152 -13.40 -1.67 -10.59
CA GLY A 152 -13.09 -0.78 -9.47
C GLY A 152 -11.77 -1.14 -8.78
N PHE A 153 -11.55 -2.42 -8.47
CA PHE A 153 -10.29 -2.91 -7.87
C PHE A 153 -9.16 -3.16 -8.86
N GLY A 154 -9.49 -3.48 -10.12
CA GLY A 154 -8.51 -3.75 -11.18
C GLY A 154 -7.76 -2.50 -11.63
N ILE A 155 -8.41 -1.32 -11.62
CA ILE A 155 -7.75 -0.05 -11.96
C ILE A 155 -6.58 0.25 -10.99
N PRO A 156 -6.77 0.27 -9.65
CA PRO A 156 -5.68 0.39 -8.69
C PRO A 156 -4.58 -0.66 -8.86
N TYR A 157 -4.92 -1.91 -9.19
CA TYR A 157 -3.94 -2.96 -9.47
C TYR A 157 -3.00 -2.59 -10.62
N ILE A 158 -3.56 -2.18 -11.76
CA ILE A 158 -2.78 -1.78 -12.95
C ILE A 158 -1.90 -0.57 -12.64
N VAL A 159 -2.46 0.44 -11.95
CA VAL A 159 -1.73 1.65 -11.55
C VAL A 159 -0.56 1.29 -10.61
N MET A 160 -0.76 0.37 -9.66
CA MET A 160 0.29 -0.08 -8.74
C MET A 160 1.41 -0.85 -9.44
N VAL A 161 1.07 -1.71 -10.41
CA VAL A 161 2.06 -2.41 -11.25
C VAL A 161 2.88 -1.40 -12.06
N ALA A 162 2.23 -0.42 -12.69
CA ALA A 162 2.92 0.63 -13.43
C ALA A 162 3.83 1.47 -12.52
N ALA A 163 3.37 1.81 -11.32
CA ALA A 163 4.17 2.53 -10.32
C ALA A 163 5.42 1.74 -9.89
N LEU A 164 5.29 0.42 -9.67
CA LEU A 164 6.44 -0.44 -9.38
C LEU A 164 7.44 -0.45 -10.55
N LEU A 165 6.97 -0.56 -11.79
CA LEU A 165 7.85 -0.54 -12.96
C LEU A 165 8.62 0.77 -13.07
N VAL A 166 7.94 1.91 -12.93
CA VAL A 166 8.59 3.24 -12.91
C VAL A 166 9.61 3.31 -11.77
N PHE A 167 9.25 2.83 -10.57
CA PHE A 167 10.16 2.82 -9.43
C PHE A 167 11.41 1.98 -9.70
N LEU A 168 11.28 0.80 -10.31
CA LEU A 168 12.40 -0.09 -10.64
C LEU A 168 13.27 0.44 -11.81
N LEU A 169 12.67 1.15 -12.77
CA LEU A 169 13.43 1.80 -13.85
C LEU A 169 14.33 2.92 -13.30
N GLY A 170 13.87 3.63 -12.27
CA GLY A 170 14.65 4.64 -11.56
C GLY A 170 15.82 4.10 -10.72
N THR A 171 15.94 2.79 -10.53
CA THR A 171 16.92 2.19 -9.59
C THR A 171 18.36 2.60 -9.84
N ARG A 172 18.76 2.84 -11.09
CA ARG A 172 20.13 3.31 -11.40
C ARG A 172 20.37 4.79 -11.12
N THR A 173 19.31 5.58 -10.98
CA THR A 173 19.39 7.03 -10.70
C THR A 173 19.28 7.36 -9.22
N TYR A 174 18.83 6.42 -8.38
CA TYR A 174 18.66 6.69 -6.97
C TYR A 174 20.00 6.84 -6.25
N TRP A 175 20.06 7.89 -5.42
CA TRP A 175 21.13 8.08 -4.46
C TRP A 175 20.92 7.12 -3.30
N PHE A 176 21.82 6.15 -3.17
CA PHE A 176 21.88 5.27 -2.02
C PHE A 176 22.91 5.84 -1.04
N THR A 177 22.42 6.60 -0.06
CA THR A 177 23.27 7.00 1.07
C THR A 177 23.70 5.72 1.79
N ILE A 178 24.98 5.37 1.70
CA ILE A 178 25.60 4.39 2.59
C ILE A 178 25.55 5.03 3.98
N LYS A 179 24.47 4.78 4.73
CA LYS A 179 24.46 5.01 6.18
C LYS A 179 25.50 4.06 6.74
N GLY A 180 26.74 4.54 6.91
CA GLY A 180 27.76 3.79 7.63
C GLY A 180 27.24 3.49 9.03
N ASN A 181 27.03 2.21 9.37
CA ASN A 181 26.77 1.66 10.71
C ASN A 181 25.91 2.52 11.67
N GLY A 182 24.94 3.28 11.15
CA GLY A 182 24.08 4.13 11.96
C GLY A 182 22.97 3.29 12.55
N GLU A 183 23.05 3.01 13.85
CA GLU A 183 22.05 2.26 14.62
C GLU A 183 20.63 2.73 14.28
N SER A 184 19.70 1.78 14.09
CA SER A 184 18.32 2.12 13.74
C SER A 184 17.69 3.01 14.83
N PRO A 185 16.84 3.99 14.47
CA PRO A 185 16.22 4.89 15.45
C PRO A 185 15.50 4.14 16.57
N PHE A 186 14.94 2.98 16.27
CA PHE A 186 14.29 2.09 17.24
C PHE A 186 15.29 1.40 18.18
N VAL A 187 16.47 1.00 17.70
CA VAL A 187 17.55 0.48 18.57
C VAL A 187 18.07 1.59 19.49
N ARG A 188 18.15 2.84 19.00
CA ARG A 188 18.52 4.00 19.81
C ARG A 188 17.49 4.29 20.90
N ILE A 189 16.20 4.24 20.58
CA ILE A 189 15.12 4.40 21.57
C ILE A 189 15.15 3.24 22.58
N GLY A 190 15.30 2.00 22.10
CA GLY A 190 15.42 0.81 22.95
C GLY A 190 16.62 0.89 23.91
N LYS A 191 17.78 1.35 23.43
CA LYS A 191 18.96 1.62 24.28
C LYS A 191 18.68 2.66 25.35
N VAL A 192 18.01 3.76 25.02
CA VAL A 192 17.62 4.78 26.01
C VAL A 192 16.72 4.17 27.10
N PHE A 193 15.79 3.29 26.75
CA PHE A 193 14.97 2.59 27.75
C PHE A 193 15.72 1.54 28.56
N VAL A 194 16.75 0.90 27.99
CA VAL A 194 17.59 -0.08 28.68
C VAL A 194 18.61 0.61 29.61
N GLU A 195 19.20 1.73 29.18
CA GLU A 195 20.13 2.55 29.98
C GLU A 195 19.42 3.41 31.04
N ALA A 196 18.13 3.70 30.87
CA ALA A 196 17.31 4.39 31.89
C ALA A 196 16.75 3.45 32.97
N ARG A 197 17.14 2.17 33.01
CA ARG A 197 16.76 1.26 34.10
C ARG A 197 17.59 1.62 35.36
N PRO A 198 16.95 1.90 36.50
CA PRO A 198 17.64 2.27 37.74
C PRO A 198 18.47 1.13 38.35
#